data_AF-A0A955FGK5-F1
#
_entry.id   AF-A0A955FGK5-F1
#
_cell.length_a   1.000
_cell.length_b   1.000
_cell.length_c   1.000
_cell.angle_alpha   90.00
_cell.angle_beta   90.00
_cell.angle_gamma   90.00
#
_symmetry.space_group_name_H-M   'P 1'
#
loop_
_entity.id
_entity.type
_entity.pdbx_description
1 polymer ?
#
loop_
_entity_poly.entity_id
_entity_poly.type
_entity_poly.pdbx_seq_one_letter_code
_entity_poly.pdbx_strand_id
1 'polypeptide(L)'
;MLKVALLVGINYIGQECSLQGCINDVQNVRKLLLESGYLEQNIVMLTDETPVKPTRQNIIKALVDLILSDAQKMVFHYSGHGSYETDCNGDEKDGRDECLVPLDCDTAGMILDDEIRGILQLVQPHQELFTLMDCCHSGTNMDLAYNLHQRVGRRTMTMVRDSGVSETRGQVVMISGCQDSQYSADAIIDDSAGGAMTCAFLKSYAPGKKYVKLMADMFEFLEKNDYPQVPNLSSGKSLNL
;
A
#
# COMPACT_ATOMS: atom_id res chain seq x y z
N MET A 1 22.10 -8.54 2.64
CA MET A 1 21.00 -8.37 1.67
C MET A 1 20.78 -6.89 1.46
N LEU A 2 20.72 -6.46 0.21
CA LEU A 2 20.36 -5.11 -0.18
C LEU A 2 18.87 -4.91 0.10
N LYS A 3 18.55 -3.82 0.79
CA LYS A 3 17.19 -3.38 1.09
C LYS A 3 16.97 -1.99 0.49
N VAL A 4 15.85 -1.81 -0.21
CA VAL A 4 15.48 -0.55 -0.89
C VAL A 4 14.01 -0.24 -0.65
N ALA A 5 13.64 1.04 -0.66
CA ALA A 5 12.27 1.46 -0.46
C ALA A 5 11.87 2.62 -1.37
N LEU A 6 10.61 2.64 -1.76
CA LEU A 6 9.93 3.77 -2.37
C LEU A 6 8.79 4.20 -1.46
N LEU A 7 8.78 5.45 -1.05
CA LEU A 7 7.74 6.04 -0.22
C LEU A 7 7.11 7.22 -0.96
N VAL A 8 5.81 7.16 -1.20
CA VAL A 8 5.05 8.18 -1.93
C VAL A 8 3.98 8.74 -1.00
N GLY A 9 4.05 10.03 -0.70
CA GLY A 9 3.13 10.69 0.22
C GLY A 9 2.64 11.99 -0.40
N ILE A 10 1.35 12.07 -0.73
CA ILE A 10 0.79 13.18 -1.50
C ILE A 10 -0.26 13.93 -0.68
N ASN A 11 0.01 15.20 -0.37
CA ASN A 11 -0.92 16.09 0.34
C ASN A 11 -1.73 16.98 -0.62
N TYR A 12 -1.44 16.99 -1.91
CA TYR A 12 -2.10 17.83 -2.93
C TYR A 12 -2.10 19.33 -2.52
N ILE A 13 -0.93 19.82 -2.09
CA ILE A 13 -0.77 21.15 -1.48
C ILE A 13 -1.23 22.23 -2.47
N GLY A 14 -2.24 23.00 -2.07
CA GLY A 14 -2.81 24.09 -2.88
C GLY A 14 -3.90 23.67 -3.86
N GLN A 15 -4.32 22.40 -3.85
CA GLN A 15 -5.48 21.90 -4.60
C GLN A 15 -6.72 21.79 -3.69
N GLU A 16 -7.93 21.73 -4.27
CA GLU A 16 -9.18 21.60 -3.49
C GLU A 16 -9.27 20.28 -2.71
N CYS A 17 -8.60 19.24 -3.19
CA CYS A 17 -8.53 17.91 -2.59
C CYS A 17 -7.37 17.74 -1.60
N SER A 18 -6.87 18.83 -0.98
CA SER A 18 -5.71 18.76 -0.11
C SER A 18 -5.89 17.83 1.10
N LEU A 19 -4.87 17.05 1.42
CA LEU A 19 -4.73 16.22 2.62
C LEU A 19 -3.62 16.77 3.52
N GLN A 20 -3.57 16.33 4.78
CA GLN A 20 -2.57 16.79 5.74
C GLN A 20 -1.65 15.70 6.29
N GLY A 21 -2.07 14.42 6.19
CA GLY A 21 -1.37 13.31 6.85
C GLY A 21 -0.36 12.54 6.00
N CYS A 22 -0.48 12.58 4.68
CA CYS A 22 0.22 11.63 3.81
C CYS A 22 1.74 11.83 3.79
N ILE A 23 2.20 13.08 3.89
CA ILE A 23 3.64 13.36 4.03
C ILE A 23 4.16 12.87 5.39
N ASN A 24 3.38 12.97 6.46
CA ASN A 24 3.79 12.48 7.78
C ASN A 24 3.86 10.95 7.80
N ASP A 25 2.93 10.27 7.14
CA ASP A 25 2.92 8.81 7.01
C ASP A 25 4.24 8.29 6.42
N VAL A 26 4.66 8.85 5.28
CA VAL A 26 5.92 8.42 4.64
C VAL A 26 7.14 8.77 5.49
N GLN A 27 7.13 9.85 6.26
CA GLN A 27 8.20 10.17 7.20
C GLN A 27 8.28 9.16 8.36
N ASN A 28 7.12 8.76 8.90
CA ASN A 28 7.04 7.78 9.97
C ASN A 28 7.47 6.38 9.50
N VAL A 29 7.04 5.97 8.30
CA VAL A 29 7.51 4.73 7.68
C VAL A 29 9.00 4.78 7.38
N ARG A 30 9.53 5.91 6.86
CA ARG A 30 10.97 6.09 6.67
C ARG A 30 11.74 5.85 7.97
N LYS A 31 11.31 6.44 9.08
CA LYS A 31 11.93 6.25 10.39
C LYS A 31 11.97 4.77 10.79
N LEU A 32 10.84 4.06 10.64
CA LEU A 32 10.77 2.62 10.91
C LEU A 32 11.74 1.81 10.02
N LEU A 33 11.87 2.17 8.74
CA LEU A 33 12.77 1.49 7.82
C LEU A 33 14.24 1.70 8.19
N LEU A 34 14.63 2.92 8.56
CA LEU A 34 15.97 3.21 9.06
C LEU A 34 16.30 2.40 10.31
N GLU A 35 15.38 2.33 11.28
CA GLU A 35 15.49 1.49 12.47
C GLU A 35 15.55 -0.01 12.14
N SER A 36 14.91 -0.41 11.03
CA SER A 36 14.95 -1.77 10.49
C SER A 36 16.18 -2.08 9.62
N GLY A 37 17.15 -1.15 9.56
CA GLY A 37 18.43 -1.31 8.88
C GLY A 37 18.40 -1.06 7.37
N TYR A 38 17.45 -0.26 6.87
CA TYR A 38 17.57 0.33 5.54
C TYR A 38 18.56 1.49 5.59
N LEU A 39 19.36 1.66 4.53
CA LEU A 39 20.25 2.82 4.40
C LEU A 39 19.47 3.98 3.81
N GLU A 40 19.74 5.20 4.29
CA GLU A 40 19.11 6.43 3.81
C GLU A 40 19.13 6.56 2.27
N GLN A 41 20.30 6.33 1.67
CA GLN A 41 20.50 6.41 0.22
C GLN A 41 19.70 5.38 -0.61
N ASN A 42 19.13 4.36 0.06
CA ASN A 42 18.33 3.33 -0.58
C ASN A 42 16.82 3.57 -0.41
N ILE A 43 16.43 4.68 0.21
CA ILE A 43 15.03 5.08 0.38
C ILE A 43 14.76 6.26 -0.55
N VAL A 44 13.93 6.04 -1.56
CA VAL A 44 13.42 7.09 -2.44
C VAL A 44 12.11 7.61 -1.85
N MET A 45 12.00 8.93 -1.71
CA MET A 45 10.77 9.59 -1.28
C MET A 45 10.25 10.53 -2.36
N LEU A 46 8.96 10.45 -2.66
CA LEU A 46 8.25 11.38 -3.53
C LEU A 46 7.10 12.02 -2.76
N THR A 47 7.17 13.33 -2.54
CA THR A 47 6.12 14.13 -1.91
C THR A 47 5.95 15.49 -2.60
N ASP A 48 4.85 16.18 -2.32
CA ASP A 48 4.60 17.56 -2.74
C ASP A 48 5.75 18.52 -2.41
N GLU A 49 6.54 18.21 -1.38
CA GLU A 49 7.64 19.06 -0.89
C GLU A 49 9.01 18.64 -1.46
N THR A 50 9.15 17.40 -1.93
CA THR A 50 10.40 16.93 -2.54
C THR A 50 10.70 17.64 -3.87
N PRO A 51 11.98 17.72 -4.31
CA PRO A 51 12.33 18.29 -5.61
C PRO A 51 11.73 17.49 -6.79
N VAL A 52 11.68 16.16 -6.67
CA VAL A 52 11.05 15.28 -7.65
C VAL A 52 9.60 15.06 -7.23
N LYS A 53 8.67 15.74 -7.89
CA LYS A 53 7.24 15.66 -7.53
C LYS A 53 6.65 14.27 -7.79
N PRO A 54 5.67 13.82 -6.99
CA PRO A 54 4.96 12.55 -7.19
C PRO A 54 3.96 12.67 -8.36
N THR A 55 4.48 12.94 -9.55
CA THR A 55 3.72 12.90 -10.80
C THR A 55 3.50 11.45 -11.23
N ARG A 56 2.50 11.21 -12.09
CA ARG A 56 2.20 9.89 -12.65
C ARG A 56 3.46 9.21 -13.19
N GLN A 57 4.21 9.94 -14.01
CA GLN A 57 5.44 9.45 -14.63
C GLN A 57 6.54 9.14 -13.61
N ASN A 58 6.68 9.97 -12.57
CA ASN A 58 7.73 9.79 -11.56
C ASN A 58 7.41 8.62 -10.62
N ILE A 59 6.15 8.43 -10.23
CA ILE A 59 5.71 7.29 -9.41
C ILE A 59 5.94 5.98 -10.17
N ILE A 60 5.45 5.87 -11.41
CA ILE A 60 5.62 4.67 -12.24
C ILE A 60 7.11 4.36 -12.44
N LYS A 61 7.90 5.38 -12.81
CA LYS A 61 9.35 5.21 -13.00
C LYS A 61 10.02 4.72 -11.72
N ALA A 62 9.74 5.35 -10.59
CA ALA A 62 10.36 4.97 -9.31
C ALA A 62 9.96 3.56 -8.87
N LEU A 63 8.71 3.15 -9.13
CA LEU A 63 8.24 1.79 -8.82
C LEU A 63 8.92 0.74 -9.71
N VAL A 64 9.09 1.03 -11.01
CA VAL A 64 9.85 0.18 -11.92
C VAL A 64 11.31 0.09 -11.49
N ASP A 65 11.96 1.21 -11.19
CA ASP A 65 13.36 1.25 -10.72
C ASP A 65 13.55 0.48 -9.41
N LEU A 66 12.58 0.56 -8.49
CA LEU A 66 12.55 -0.22 -7.26
C LEU A 66 12.61 -1.72 -7.55
N ILE A 67 11.69 -2.20 -8.40
CA ILE A 67 11.53 -3.64 -8.68
C ILE A 67 12.68 -4.19 -9.53
N LEU A 68 13.20 -3.40 -10.47
CA LEU A 68 14.34 -3.78 -11.31
C LEU A 68 15.69 -3.69 -10.59
N SER A 69 15.73 -3.23 -9.34
CA SER A 69 16.95 -3.23 -8.54
C SER A 69 17.40 -4.65 -8.15
N ASP A 70 18.67 -4.82 -7.81
CA ASP A 70 19.22 -6.10 -7.30
C ASP A 70 18.85 -6.39 -5.82
N ALA A 71 17.87 -5.67 -5.26
CA ALA A 71 17.49 -5.78 -3.86
C ALA A 71 16.70 -7.05 -3.59
N GLN A 72 16.97 -7.70 -2.45
CA GLN A 72 16.20 -8.88 -2.02
C GLN A 72 14.94 -8.49 -1.25
N LYS A 73 14.96 -7.35 -0.55
CA LYS A 73 13.81 -6.83 0.21
C LYS A 73 13.50 -5.42 -0.25
N MET A 74 12.26 -5.23 -0.68
CA MET A 74 11.76 -3.98 -1.23
C MET A 74 10.55 -3.56 -0.41
N VAL A 75 10.40 -2.26 -0.19
CA VAL A 75 9.20 -1.68 0.42
C VAL A 75 8.62 -0.65 -0.54
N PHE A 76 7.34 -0.75 -0.81
CA PHE A 76 6.57 0.31 -1.45
C PHE A 76 5.50 0.80 -0.47
N HIS A 77 5.49 2.09 -0.18
CA HIS A 77 4.43 2.69 0.62
C HIS A 77 3.83 3.86 -0.14
N TYR A 78 2.50 3.89 -0.20
CA TYR A 78 1.73 5.00 -0.74
C TYR A 78 0.74 5.48 0.32
N SER A 79 0.71 6.79 0.55
CA SER A 79 -0.34 7.49 1.28
C SER A 79 -0.80 8.68 0.44
N GLY A 80 -2.11 8.77 0.21
CA GLY A 80 -2.70 9.76 -0.69
C GLY A 80 -4.14 9.40 -1.06
N HIS A 81 -4.70 10.09 -2.05
CA HIS A 81 -6.00 9.71 -2.58
C HIS A 81 -5.91 8.42 -3.38
N GLY A 82 -6.97 7.63 -3.27
CA GLY A 82 -7.31 6.59 -4.24
C GLY A 82 -8.71 6.87 -4.78
N SER A 83 -8.96 6.46 -6.02
CA SER A 83 -10.23 6.67 -6.72
C SER A 83 -10.61 5.40 -7.47
N TYR A 84 -11.64 5.48 -8.32
CA TYR A 84 -12.01 4.42 -9.23
C TYR A 84 -12.37 4.98 -10.61
N GLU A 85 -11.99 4.28 -11.68
CA GLU A 85 -12.55 4.48 -13.02
C GLU A 85 -13.63 3.43 -13.32
N THR A 86 -14.30 3.52 -14.46
CA THR A 86 -15.22 2.47 -14.91
C THR A 86 -14.42 1.39 -15.62
N ASP A 87 -14.49 0.16 -15.13
CA ASP A 87 -13.79 -1.00 -15.71
C ASP A 87 -14.10 -1.15 -17.21
N CYS A 88 -13.03 -1.24 -18.01
CA CYS A 88 -13.08 -1.40 -19.46
C CYS A 88 -12.62 -2.78 -19.96
N ASN A 89 -12.08 -3.64 -19.07
CA ASN A 89 -11.47 -4.92 -19.41
C ASN A 89 -12.30 -6.13 -18.91
N GLY A 90 -13.14 -5.95 -17.87
CA GLY A 90 -14.08 -6.93 -17.32
C GLY A 90 -13.49 -7.90 -16.29
N ASP A 91 -12.38 -7.60 -15.64
CA ASP A 91 -11.75 -8.42 -14.59
C ASP A 91 -12.33 -8.17 -13.19
N GLU A 92 -12.98 -7.03 -12.96
CA GLU A 92 -13.58 -6.70 -11.68
C GLU A 92 -15.05 -7.13 -11.54
N LYS A 93 -15.44 -7.56 -10.32
CA LYS A 93 -16.79 -8.05 -10.03
C LYS A 93 -17.82 -6.94 -9.82
N ASP A 94 -17.37 -5.73 -9.47
CA ASP A 94 -18.18 -4.53 -9.28
C ASP A 94 -17.98 -3.47 -10.38
N GLY A 95 -17.00 -3.69 -11.27
CA GLY A 95 -16.76 -2.93 -12.50
C GLY A 95 -16.14 -1.55 -12.27
N ARG A 96 -15.16 -1.44 -11.37
CA ARG A 96 -14.59 -0.18 -10.90
C ARG A 96 -13.07 -0.23 -10.65
N ASP A 97 -12.26 -0.10 -11.69
CA ASP A 97 -10.80 -0.10 -11.58
C ASP A 97 -10.28 0.87 -10.51
N GLU A 98 -9.68 0.33 -9.45
CA GLU A 98 -9.09 1.11 -8.39
C GLU A 98 -7.82 1.82 -8.88
N CYS A 99 -7.60 3.06 -8.45
CA CYS A 99 -6.47 3.82 -8.96
C CYS A 99 -5.82 4.72 -7.91
N LEU A 100 -4.50 4.86 -8.03
CA LEU A 100 -3.74 5.86 -7.27
C LEU A 100 -3.86 7.21 -7.99
N VAL A 101 -3.99 8.29 -7.23
CA VAL A 101 -4.16 9.65 -7.75
C VAL A 101 -2.82 10.42 -7.64
N PRO A 102 -2.04 10.57 -8.73
CA PRO A 102 -0.80 11.34 -8.70
C PRO A 102 -1.06 12.84 -8.54
N LEU A 103 -0.02 13.61 -8.24
CA LEU A 103 -0.15 15.06 -8.06
C LEU A 103 -0.64 15.80 -9.32
N ASP A 104 -0.37 15.24 -10.51
CA ASP A 104 -0.71 15.79 -11.82
C ASP A 104 -1.87 15.04 -12.50
N CYS A 105 -2.73 14.37 -11.72
CA CYS A 105 -3.84 13.55 -12.23
C CYS A 105 -4.74 14.28 -13.24
N ASP A 106 -4.99 15.58 -13.04
CA ASP A 106 -5.82 16.40 -13.94
C ASP A 106 -5.28 16.48 -15.37
N THR A 107 -3.97 16.28 -15.55
CA THR A 107 -3.29 16.40 -16.85
C THR A 107 -2.74 15.09 -17.36
N ALA A 108 -2.26 14.22 -16.47
CA ALA A 108 -1.60 12.97 -16.82
C ALA A 108 -2.50 11.73 -16.62
N GLY A 109 -3.66 11.90 -15.96
CA GLY A 109 -4.53 10.81 -15.56
C GLY A 109 -4.10 10.13 -14.25
N MET A 110 -4.91 9.18 -13.81
CA MET A 110 -4.64 8.36 -12.62
C MET A 110 -3.70 7.19 -12.97
N ILE A 111 -3.25 6.44 -11.97
CA ILE A 111 -2.50 5.18 -12.17
C ILE A 111 -3.44 4.05 -11.82
N LEU A 112 -3.85 3.28 -12.83
CA LEU A 112 -4.75 2.14 -12.64
C LEU A 112 -4.03 1.00 -11.94
N ASP A 113 -4.75 0.24 -11.12
CA ASP A 113 -4.27 -0.97 -10.47
C ASP A 113 -3.72 -2.00 -11.46
N ASP A 114 -4.32 -2.11 -12.64
CA ASP A 114 -3.93 -2.95 -13.77
C ASP A 114 -2.50 -2.63 -14.27
N GLU A 115 -2.15 -1.33 -14.30
CA GLU A 115 -0.79 -0.88 -14.61
C GLU A 115 0.20 -1.27 -13.50
N ILE A 116 -0.21 -1.08 -12.24
CA ILE A 116 0.59 -1.49 -11.09
C ILE A 116 0.76 -3.01 -11.12
N ARG A 117 -0.29 -3.77 -11.42
CA ARG A 117 -0.29 -5.23 -11.54
C ARG A 117 0.71 -5.71 -12.57
N GLY A 118 0.74 -5.07 -13.73
CA GLY A 118 1.73 -5.32 -14.78
C GLY A 118 3.17 -5.11 -14.29
N ILE A 119 3.41 -4.06 -13.52
CA ILE A 119 4.72 -3.78 -12.92
C ILE A 119 5.08 -4.82 -11.85
N LEU A 120 4.13 -5.24 -11.00
CA LEU A 120 4.33 -6.26 -9.96
C LEU A 120 4.72 -7.63 -10.54
N GLN A 121 4.39 -7.94 -11.80
CA GLN A 121 4.84 -9.15 -12.48
C GLN A 121 6.37 -9.21 -12.68
N LEU A 122 7.04 -8.07 -12.61
CA LEU A 122 8.49 -7.98 -12.80
C LEU A 122 9.29 -8.40 -11.56
N VAL A 123 8.64 -8.53 -10.39
CA VAL A 123 9.29 -8.96 -9.14
C VAL A 123 9.86 -10.38 -9.31
N GLN A 124 11.16 -10.55 -9.13
CA GLN A 124 11.87 -11.81 -9.38
C GLN A 124 11.74 -12.81 -8.22
N PRO A 125 11.92 -14.12 -8.46
CA PRO A 125 11.76 -15.17 -7.44
C PRO A 125 12.61 -15.01 -6.17
N HIS A 126 13.74 -14.31 -6.24
CA HIS A 126 14.64 -14.06 -5.12
C HIS A 126 14.33 -12.76 -4.37
N GLN A 127 13.32 -12.01 -4.81
CA GLN A 127 12.91 -10.73 -4.25
C GLN A 127 11.61 -10.87 -3.47
N GLU A 128 11.49 -10.04 -2.45
CA GLU A 128 10.30 -9.86 -1.63
C GLU A 128 9.93 -8.37 -1.62
N LEU A 129 8.74 -8.05 -2.13
CA LEU A 129 8.15 -6.71 -2.06
C LEU A 129 7.06 -6.68 -0.99
N PHE A 130 7.24 -5.82 0.00
CA PHE A 130 6.18 -5.47 0.95
C PHE A 130 5.56 -4.13 0.56
N THR A 131 4.24 -4.10 0.48
CA THR A 131 3.47 -2.94 0.04
C THR A 131 2.53 -2.50 1.17
N LEU A 132 2.54 -1.21 1.51
CA LEU A 132 1.59 -0.61 2.45
C LEU A 132 0.83 0.50 1.74
N MET A 133 -0.48 0.33 1.58
CA MET A 133 -1.35 1.31 0.94
C MET A 133 -2.26 1.96 1.98
N ASP A 134 -2.22 3.29 2.02
CA ASP A 134 -3.13 4.12 2.80
C ASP A 134 -3.89 5.07 1.87
N CYS A 135 -4.87 4.50 1.17
CA CYS A 135 -5.72 5.20 0.22
C CYS A 135 -7.12 4.57 0.19
N CYS A 136 -8.13 5.38 -0.10
CA CYS A 136 -9.51 4.91 -0.36
C CYS A 136 -9.51 4.01 -1.61
N HIS A 137 -10.39 3.02 -1.69
CA HIS A 137 -10.52 2.14 -2.86
C HIS A 137 -9.24 1.33 -3.12
N SER A 138 -8.91 0.43 -2.19
CA SER A 138 -7.84 -0.59 -2.35
C SER A 138 -8.37 -2.03 -2.16
N GLY A 139 -9.68 -2.19 -2.29
CA GLY A 139 -10.45 -3.43 -2.11
C GLY A 139 -10.17 -4.53 -3.12
N THR A 140 -9.68 -4.23 -4.34
CA THR A 140 -9.25 -5.24 -5.32
C THR A 140 -7.83 -5.73 -5.04
N ASN A 141 -7.13 -5.06 -4.11
CA ASN A 141 -5.82 -5.47 -3.62
C ASN A 141 -4.76 -5.59 -4.74
N MET A 142 -4.87 -4.76 -5.79
CA MET A 142 -4.02 -4.81 -6.98
C MET A 142 -3.99 -6.20 -7.65
N ASP A 143 -5.12 -6.90 -7.66
CA ASP A 143 -5.29 -8.25 -8.22
C ASP A 143 -4.17 -9.22 -7.87
N LEU A 144 -3.90 -9.33 -6.57
CA LEU A 144 -2.99 -10.34 -6.06
C LEU A 144 -3.74 -11.67 -5.85
N ALA A 145 -3.08 -12.76 -6.24
CA ALA A 145 -3.68 -14.09 -6.33
C ALA A 145 -4.17 -14.68 -5.00
N TYR A 146 -3.73 -14.15 -3.86
CA TYR A 146 -4.12 -14.62 -2.54
C TYR A 146 -4.64 -13.47 -1.69
N ASN A 147 -5.79 -13.68 -1.05
CA ASN A 147 -6.43 -12.69 -0.18
C ASN A 147 -6.69 -13.28 1.22
N LEU A 148 -6.52 -12.46 2.25
CA LEU A 148 -6.77 -12.84 3.63
C LEU A 148 -8.27 -12.87 3.89
N HIS A 149 -8.81 -14.05 4.18
CA HIS A 149 -10.18 -14.19 4.66
C HIS A 149 -10.18 -14.36 6.17
N GLN A 150 -10.90 -13.46 6.85
CA GLN A 150 -11.20 -13.60 8.27
C GLN A 150 -12.59 -14.22 8.45
N ARG A 151 -12.65 -15.38 9.13
CA ARG A 151 -13.95 -15.96 9.51
C ARG A 151 -14.43 -15.37 10.84
N VAL A 152 -15.49 -14.57 10.77
CA VAL A 152 -16.20 -14.03 11.93
C VAL A 152 -16.62 -15.19 12.85
N GLY A 153 -16.28 -15.07 14.14
CA GLY A 153 -16.61 -16.06 15.18
C GLY A 153 -15.53 -17.10 15.49
N ARG A 154 -14.50 -17.29 14.65
CA ARG A 154 -13.39 -18.24 14.93
C ARG A 154 -12.01 -17.60 15.09
N ARG A 155 -11.87 -16.27 14.94
CA ARG A 155 -10.58 -15.54 14.94
C ARG A 155 -9.49 -16.26 14.11
N THR A 156 -9.90 -16.99 13.08
CA THR A 156 -9.00 -17.74 12.21
C THR A 156 -8.86 -16.93 10.93
N MET A 157 -7.62 -16.64 10.57
CA MET A 157 -7.26 -15.98 9.33
C MET A 157 -6.62 -17.00 8.39
N THR A 158 -7.03 -16.99 7.13
CA THR A 158 -6.51 -17.91 6.11
C THR A 158 -6.33 -17.18 4.80
N MET A 159 -5.23 -17.44 4.09
CA MET A 159 -5.06 -17.00 2.70
C MET A 159 -5.91 -17.88 1.78
N VAL A 160 -6.77 -17.26 0.98
CA VAL A 160 -7.60 -17.90 -0.03
C VAL A 160 -7.06 -17.50 -1.40
N ARG A 161 -6.88 -18.49 -2.28
CA ARG A 161 -6.39 -18.28 -3.65
C ARG A 161 -7.56 -17.93 -4.58
N ASP A 162 -7.47 -16.83 -5.31
CA ASP A 162 -8.30 -16.59 -6.48
C ASP A 162 -7.72 -17.33 -7.69
N SER A 163 -8.50 -18.23 -8.28
CA SER A 163 -8.05 -19.02 -9.43
C SER A 163 -8.06 -18.27 -10.75
N GLY A 164 -8.78 -17.15 -10.85
CA GLY A 164 -8.82 -16.30 -12.04
C GLY A 164 -7.57 -15.42 -12.18
N VAL A 165 -6.85 -15.21 -11.08
CA VAL A 165 -5.70 -14.30 -11.01
C VAL A 165 -4.39 -15.09 -11.05
N SER A 166 -3.45 -14.63 -11.89
CA SER A 166 -2.11 -15.24 -11.99
C SER A 166 -1.22 -14.86 -10.80
N GLU A 167 -0.34 -15.77 -10.38
CA GLU A 167 0.67 -15.47 -9.35
C GLU A 167 1.75 -14.53 -9.89
N THR A 168 2.35 -13.74 -9.00
CA THR A 168 3.58 -13.00 -9.31
C THR A 168 4.78 -13.94 -9.35
N ARG A 169 5.85 -13.55 -10.06
CA ARG A 169 7.07 -14.39 -10.15
C ARG A 169 7.83 -14.48 -8.82
N GLY A 170 7.94 -13.37 -8.09
CA GLY A 170 8.48 -13.27 -6.73
C GLY A 170 7.39 -13.10 -5.68
N GLN A 171 7.79 -12.88 -4.43
CA GLN A 171 6.85 -12.65 -3.34
C GLN A 171 6.45 -11.18 -3.31
N VAL A 172 5.15 -10.91 -3.46
CA VAL A 172 4.54 -9.61 -3.15
C VAL A 172 3.61 -9.82 -1.97
N VAL A 173 3.68 -8.96 -0.96
CA VAL A 173 2.74 -8.91 0.16
C VAL A 173 2.24 -7.48 0.26
N MET A 174 0.93 -7.30 0.30
CA MET A 174 0.31 -5.99 0.39
C MET A 174 -0.61 -5.94 1.59
N ILE A 175 -0.55 -4.84 2.34
CA ILE A 175 -1.53 -4.46 3.35
C ILE A 175 -2.19 -3.17 2.87
N SER A 176 -3.51 -3.14 2.92
CA SER A 176 -4.33 -2.03 2.43
C SER A 176 -5.51 -1.78 3.35
N GLY A 177 -6.16 -0.61 3.21
CA GLY A 177 -7.38 -0.26 3.93
C GLY A 177 -8.60 -0.32 3.02
N CYS A 178 -9.47 -1.29 3.24
CA CYS A 178 -10.78 -1.29 2.58
C CYS A 178 -11.80 -0.56 3.47
N GLN A 179 -12.73 0.16 2.86
CA GLN A 179 -13.86 0.75 3.55
C GLN A 179 -15.17 0.24 2.99
N ASP A 180 -16.11 -0.06 3.88
CA ASP A 180 -17.51 -0.27 3.49
C ASP A 180 -18.19 1.07 3.12
N SER A 181 -17.60 2.22 3.46
CA SER A 181 -18.16 3.57 3.22
C SER A 181 -17.11 4.59 2.77
N GLN A 182 -16.84 4.65 1.46
CA GLN A 182 -16.35 5.76 0.60
C GLN A 182 -15.40 6.92 1.08
N TYR A 183 -14.86 7.00 2.32
CA TYR A 183 -13.97 8.09 2.77
C TYR A 183 -12.91 7.67 3.82
N SER A 184 -11.60 7.64 3.47
CA SER A 184 -10.51 7.37 4.43
C SER A 184 -10.52 8.40 5.57
N ALA A 185 -10.43 7.90 6.80
CA ALA A 185 -10.32 8.70 8.01
C ALA A 185 -8.86 9.07 8.31
N ASP A 186 -8.62 10.37 8.53
CA ASP A 186 -7.38 10.88 9.11
C ASP A 186 -7.24 10.41 10.57
N ALA A 187 -6.09 9.85 10.91
CA ALA A 187 -5.63 9.50 12.25
C ALA A 187 -4.63 10.52 12.81
N ILE A 188 -4.41 10.49 14.12
CA ILE A 188 -3.35 11.26 14.77
C ILE A 188 -2.23 10.30 15.16
N ILE A 189 -1.06 10.46 14.55
CA ILE A 189 0.18 9.75 14.87
C ILE A 189 1.10 10.76 15.56
N ASP A 190 1.40 10.52 16.84
CA ASP A 190 2.37 11.31 17.61
C ASP A 190 2.10 12.84 17.50
N ASP A 191 0.86 13.24 17.79
CA ASP A 191 0.32 14.61 17.71
C ASP A 191 0.24 15.25 16.30
N SER A 192 0.43 14.46 15.24
CA SER A 192 0.34 14.92 13.84
C SER A 192 -0.69 14.12 13.04
N ALA A 193 -1.34 14.75 12.05
CA ALA A 193 -2.23 14.04 11.13
C ALA A 193 -1.47 12.94 10.36
N GLY A 194 -2.11 11.80 10.10
CA GLY A 194 -1.60 10.64 9.35
C GLY A 194 -2.74 9.73 8.94
N GLY A 195 -2.54 8.80 8.02
CA GLY A 195 -3.57 7.85 7.61
C GLY A 195 -3.80 6.74 8.64
N ALA A 196 -5.04 6.29 8.79
CA ALA A 196 -5.39 5.30 9.80
C ALA A 196 -4.70 3.94 9.57
N MET A 197 -4.49 3.55 8.31
CA MET A 197 -3.87 2.26 7.98
C MET A 197 -2.38 2.26 8.32
N THR A 198 -1.69 3.35 7.99
CA THR A 198 -0.29 3.57 8.31
C THR A 198 -0.10 3.64 9.82
N CYS A 199 -0.97 4.38 10.52
CA CYS A 199 -0.99 4.43 11.97
C CYS A 199 -1.15 3.04 12.60
N ALA A 200 -2.16 2.27 12.16
CA ALA A 200 -2.43 0.94 12.65
C ALA A 200 -1.24 0.01 12.43
N PHE A 201 -0.62 0.06 11.25
CA PHE A 201 0.58 -0.72 10.93
C PHE A 201 1.74 -0.34 11.85
N LEU A 202 2.09 0.94 11.97
CA LEU A 202 3.22 1.41 12.77
C LEU A 202 3.06 1.07 14.26
N LYS A 203 1.84 1.20 14.81
CA LYS A 203 1.55 0.85 16.22
C LYS A 203 1.52 -0.67 16.46
N SER A 204 1.24 -1.44 15.42
CA SER A 204 1.12 -2.91 15.50
C SER A 204 2.37 -3.66 15.04
N TYR A 205 3.30 -3.04 14.35
CA TYR A 205 4.48 -3.72 13.79
C TYR A 205 5.50 -4.07 14.88
N ALA A 206 6.13 -5.24 14.73
CA ALA A 206 7.34 -5.59 15.45
C ALA A 206 8.22 -6.55 14.62
N PRO A 207 9.56 -6.49 14.74
CA PRO A 207 10.45 -7.41 14.03
C PRO A 207 10.11 -8.88 14.30
N GLY A 208 9.97 -9.67 13.24
CA GLY A 208 9.65 -11.11 13.33
C GLY A 208 8.20 -11.42 13.73
N LYS A 209 7.33 -10.41 13.87
CA LYS A 209 5.90 -10.63 14.11
C LYS A 209 5.28 -11.33 12.90
N LYS A 210 4.53 -12.38 13.17
CA LYS A 210 3.76 -13.13 12.17
C LYS A 210 2.64 -12.27 11.59
N TYR A 211 2.32 -12.45 10.31
CA TYR A 211 1.27 -11.68 9.63
C TYR A 211 -0.10 -11.86 10.30
N VAL A 212 -0.45 -13.07 10.75
CA VAL A 212 -1.71 -13.30 11.48
C VAL A 212 -1.82 -12.42 12.73
N LYS A 213 -0.72 -12.22 13.45
CA LYS A 213 -0.70 -11.42 14.67
C LYS A 213 -0.65 -9.93 14.35
N LEU A 214 0.13 -9.54 13.34
CA LEU A 214 0.15 -8.17 12.84
C LEU A 214 -1.24 -7.72 12.41
N MET A 215 -1.92 -8.49 11.56
CA MET A 215 -3.26 -8.17 11.09
C MET A 215 -4.25 -8.10 12.27
N ALA A 216 -4.22 -9.08 13.18
CA ALA A 216 -5.09 -9.05 14.36
C ALA A 216 -4.89 -7.80 15.24
N ASP A 217 -3.64 -7.38 15.45
CA ASP A 217 -3.31 -6.18 16.22
C ASP A 217 -3.78 -4.90 15.48
N MET A 218 -3.64 -4.86 14.15
CA MET A 218 -4.15 -3.76 13.33
C MET A 218 -5.69 -3.67 13.36
N PHE A 219 -6.40 -4.80 13.25
CA PHE A 219 -7.86 -4.85 13.41
C PHE A 219 -8.29 -4.28 14.76
N GLU A 220 -7.67 -4.75 15.85
CA GLU A 220 -7.99 -4.29 17.20
C GLU A 220 -7.69 -2.80 17.39
N PHE A 221 -6.60 -2.30 16.80
CA PHE A 221 -6.26 -0.89 16.83
C PHE A 221 -7.32 -0.04 16.10
N LEU A 222 -7.71 -0.43 14.89
CA LEU A 222 -8.67 0.34 14.08
C LEU A 222 -10.06 0.34 14.74
N GLU A 223 -10.53 -0.83 15.20
CA GLU A 223 -11.81 -0.97 15.91
C GLU A 223 -11.84 -0.15 17.20
N LYS A 224 -10.79 -0.21 18.03
CA LYS A 224 -10.73 0.50 19.32
C LYS A 224 -10.74 2.02 19.18
N ASN A 225 -10.24 2.54 18.06
CA ASN A 225 -10.15 3.97 17.79
C ASN A 225 -11.24 4.45 16.82
N ASP A 226 -12.29 3.64 16.60
CA ASP A 226 -13.46 3.96 15.78
C ASP A 226 -13.11 4.38 14.32
N TYR A 227 -12.03 3.80 13.78
CA TYR A 227 -11.67 4.00 12.37
C TYR A 227 -12.53 3.10 11.46
N PRO A 228 -13.16 3.65 10.41
CA PRO A 228 -14.00 2.87 9.49
C PRO A 228 -13.22 1.92 8.57
N GLN A 229 -11.88 2.07 8.51
CA GLN A 229 -11.02 1.22 7.69
C GLN A 229 -10.92 -0.20 8.27
N VAL A 230 -10.99 -1.18 7.37
CA VAL A 230 -10.77 -2.59 7.66
C VAL A 230 -9.45 -3.01 6.98
N PRO A 231 -8.44 -3.47 7.72
CA PRO A 231 -7.17 -3.84 7.15
C PRO A 231 -7.32 -5.13 6.34
N ASN A 232 -6.85 -5.09 5.10
CA ASN A 232 -6.78 -6.25 4.23
C ASN A 232 -5.33 -6.67 4.02
N LEU A 233 -5.11 -7.96 3.78
CA LEU A 233 -3.80 -8.48 3.39
C LEU A 233 -3.97 -9.35 2.15
N SER A 234 -3.13 -9.09 1.16
CA SER A 234 -3.07 -9.87 -0.06
C SER A 234 -1.63 -10.23 -0.40
N SER A 235 -1.45 -11.25 -1.22
CA SER A 235 -0.13 -11.67 -1.65
C SER A 235 -0.12 -12.30 -3.04
N GLY A 236 0.96 -12.07 -3.79
CA GLY A 236 1.09 -12.61 -5.15
C GLY A 236 1.42 -14.11 -5.19
N LYS A 237 1.86 -14.68 -4.07
CA LYS A 237 2.09 -16.11 -3.84
C LYS A 237 1.56 -16.52 -2.48
N SER A 238 1.43 -17.83 -2.26
CA SER A 238 1.01 -18.38 -0.96
C SER A 238 1.91 -17.86 0.16
N LEU A 239 1.29 -17.23 1.16
CA LEU A 239 1.97 -16.65 2.31
C LEU A 239 1.73 -17.51 3.56
N ASN A 240 2.79 -17.75 4.33
CA ASN A 240 2.67 -18.38 5.64
C ASN A 240 2.34 -17.30 6.68
N LEU A 241 1.19 -17.45 7.34
CA LEU A 241 0.61 -16.45 8.24
C LEU A 241 1.23 -16.40 9.63
#